data_AF-A7NFH2-F1
#
_entry.id   AF-A7NFH2-F1
#
_cell.length_a   1.000
_cell.length_b   1.000
_cell.length_c   1.000
_cell.angle_alpha   90.00
_cell.angle_beta   90.00
_cell.angle_gamma   90.00
#
_symmetry.space_group_name_H-M   'P 1'
#
loop_
_entity.id
_entity.type
_entity.pdbx_description
1 polymer ?
#
loop_
_entity_poly.entity_id
_entity_poly.type
_entity_poly.pdbx_seq_one_letter_code
_entity_poly.pdbx_strand_id
1 'polypeptide(L)' 'MLTIEQVLEYLERRIAEHHLAGDRLALKRDQDVAGFLMAAARDSGDKHLALRFQVLAARAADLREQLEPDATS' A
#
# COMPACT_ATOMS: atom_id res chain seq x y z
N MET A 1 15.42 1.42 17.19
CA MET A 1 15.58 2.02 15.85
C MET A 1 14.58 1.33 14.94
N LEU A 2 13.78 2.08 14.19
CA LEU A 2 12.82 1.52 13.24
C LEU A 2 13.56 1.17 11.94
N THR A 3 13.36 -0.03 11.40
CA THR A 3 13.97 -0.47 10.14
C THR A 3 12.99 -0.40 8.98
N ILE A 4 13.51 -0.40 7.76
CA ILE A 4 12.68 -0.43 6.55
C ILE A 4 11.85 -1.72 6.44
N GLU A 5 12.41 -2.86 6.85
CA GLU A 5 11.66 -4.12 6.90
C GLU A 5 10.45 -4.01 7.84
N GLN A 6 10.63 -3.40 9.01
CA GLN A 6 9.53 -3.17 9.95
C GLN A 6 8.47 -2.22 9.37
N VAL A 7 8.85 -1.26 8.53
CA VAL A 7 7.90 -0.38 7.83
C VAL A 7 7.10 -1.16 6.79
N LEU A 8 7.75 -2.04 6.02
CA LEU A 8 7.09 -2.88 5.02
C LEU A 8 6.09 -3.85 5.66
N GLU A 9 6.52 -4.57 6.70
CA GLU A 9 5.66 -5.49 7.46
C GLU A 9 4.47 -4.75 8.11
N TYR A 10 4.72 -3.56 8.67
CA TYR A 10 3.66 -2.73 9.22
C TYR A 10 2.64 -2.31 8.17
N LEU A 11 3.10 -1.85 7.00
CA LEU A 11 2.23 -1.39 5.93
C LEU A 11 1.41 -2.54 5.34
N GLU A 12 2.01 -3.72 5.17
CA GLU A 12 1.31 -4.92 4.75
C GLU A 12 0.17 -5.30 5.72
N ARG A 13 0.47 -5.35 7.02
CA ARG A 13 -0.54 -5.66 8.04
C ARG A 13 -1.66 -4.62 8.04
N ARG A 14 -1.32 -3.34 7.98
CA ARG A 14 -2.27 -2.22 7.98
C ARG A 14 -3.21 -2.28 6.78
N ILE A 15 -2.71 -2.58 5.58
CA ILE A 15 -3.54 -2.78 4.38
C ILE A 15 -4.55 -3.92 4.61
N ALA A 16 -4.10 -5.05 5.17
CA ALA A 16 -4.98 -6.17 5.46
C ALA A 16 -6.07 -5.80 6.49
N GLU A 17 -5.70 -5.09 7.55
CA GLU A 17 -6.64 -4.62 8.59
C GLU A 17 -7.71 -3.67 8.00
N HIS A 18 -7.31 -2.70 7.17
CA HIS A 18 -8.27 -1.78 6.54
C HIS A 18 -9.19 -2.47 5.54
N HIS A 19 -8.69 -3.47 4.79
CA HIS A 19 -9.54 -4.27 3.92
C HIS A 19 -10.57 -5.07 4.72
N LEU A 20 -10.17 -5.73 5.80
CA LEU A 20 -11.09 -6.45 6.69
C LEU A 20 -12.14 -5.54 7.32
N ALA A 21 -11.77 -4.28 7.58
CA ALA A 21 -12.69 -3.25 8.08
C ALA A 21 -13.61 -2.67 7.00
N GLY A 22 -13.41 -3.00 5.72
CA GLY A 22 -14.14 -2.39 4.61
C GLY A 22 -13.81 -0.90 4.39
N ASP A 23 -12.69 -0.40 4.93
CA ASP A 23 -12.35 1.02 4.89
C ASP A 23 -11.63 1.38 3.57
N ARG A 24 -12.44 1.67 2.56
CA ARG A 24 -11.99 2.07 1.22
C ARG A 24 -11.08 3.32 1.24
N LEU A 25 -11.37 4.29 2.11
CA LEU A 25 -10.59 5.52 2.18
C LEU A 25 -9.22 5.26 2.81
N ALA A 26 -9.16 4.40 3.83
CA ALA A 26 -7.91 3.99 4.44
C ALA A 26 -7.03 3.21 3.46
N LEU A 27 -7.59 2.31 2.65
CA LEU A 27 -6.84 1.63 1.58
C LEU A 27 -6.26 2.59 0.54
N LYS A 28 -7.02 3.63 0.15
CA LYS A 28 -6.48 4.71 -0.71
C LYS A 28 -5.30 5.41 -0.05
N ARG A 29 -5.40 5.75 1.24
CA ARG A 29 -4.28 6.37 1.97
C ARG A 29 -3.06 5.44 2.05
N ASP A 30 -3.26 4.15 2.27
CA ASP A 30 -2.16 3.19 2.29
C ASP A 30 -1.48 3.06 0.92
N GLN A 31 -2.26 3.05 -0.17
CA GLN A 31 -1.73 3.13 -1.54
C GLN A 31 -0.85 4.36 -1.73
N ASP A 32 -1.31 5.54 -1.29
CA ASP A 32 -0.58 6.80 -1.45
C ASP A 32 0.72 6.82 -0.64
N VAL A 33 0.69 6.29 0.60
CA VAL A 33 1.89 6.16 1.45
C VAL A 33 2.90 5.20 0.82
N ALA A 34 2.45 4.05 0.34
CA ALA A 34 3.31 3.10 -0.37
C ALA A 34 3.92 3.74 -1.63
N GLY A 35 3.13 4.49 -2.40
CA GLY A 35 3.60 5.23 -3.57
C GLY A 35 4.65 6.30 -3.25
N PHE A 36 4.47 7.03 -2.14
CA PHE A 36 5.46 8.00 -1.66
C PHE A 36 6.79 7.33 -1.29
N LEU A 37 6.75 6.23 -0.55
CA LEU A 37 7.95 5.49 -0.14
C LEU A 37 8.64 4.82 -1.34
N MET A 38 7.87 4.34 -2.32
CA MET A 38 8.40 3.86 -3.60
C MET A 38 9.20 4.94 -4.31
N ALA A 39 8.67 6.17 -4.40
CA ALA A 39 9.38 7.29 -5.03
C ALA A 39 10.67 7.62 -4.28
N ALA A 40 10.63 7.69 -2.94
CA ALA A 40 11.81 7.94 -2.12
C ALA A 40 12.91 6.86 -2.33
N ALA A 41 12.53 5.58 -2.38
CA ALA A 41 13.47 4.49 -2.65
C ALA A 41 14.02 4.52 -4.08
N ARG A 42 13.22 4.96 -5.06
CA ARG A 42 13.70 5.14 -6.44
C ARG A 42 14.73 6.26 -6.52
N ASP A 43 14.48 7.38 -5.85
CA ASP A 43 15.36 8.54 -5.87
C ASP A 43 16.69 8.29 -5.12
N SER A 44 16.70 7.36 -4.16
CA SER A 44 17.93 6.90 -3.50
C SER A 44 18.71 5.85 -4.32
N GLY A 45 18.17 5.39 -5.45
CA GLY A 45 18.76 4.36 -6.29
C GLY A 45 18.46 2.92 -5.86
N ASP A 46 17.68 2.72 -4.79
CA ASP A 46 17.28 1.39 -4.32
C ASP A 46 16.06 0.86 -5.09
N LYS A 47 16.35 0.32 -6.27
CA LYS A 47 15.33 -0.26 -7.16
C LYS A 47 14.58 -1.44 -6.54
N HIS A 48 15.25 -2.23 -5.71
CA HIS A 48 14.65 -3.40 -5.07
C HIS A 48 13.63 -2.95 -4.02
N LEU A 49 14.00 -1.99 -3.18
CA LEU A 49 13.08 -1.43 -2.20
C LEU A 49 11.90 -0.69 -2.86
N ALA A 50 12.16 0.06 -3.94
CA ALA A 50 11.10 0.71 -4.70
C ALA A 50 10.07 -0.30 -5.22
N LEU A 51 10.52 -1.45 -5.75
CA LEU A 51 9.62 -2.51 -6.21
C LEU A 51 8.76 -3.07 -5.06
N ARG A 52 9.34 -3.26 -3.87
CA ARG A 52 8.59 -3.77 -2.71
C ARG A 52 7.48 -2.81 -2.29
N PHE A 53 7.74 -1.51 -2.26
CA PHE A 53 6.70 -0.52 -2.01
C PHE A 53 5.67 -0.43 -3.15
N GLN A 54 6.10 -0.61 -4.40
CA GLN A 54 5.19 -0.67 -5.55
C GLN A 54 4.19 -1.83 -5.41
N VAL A 55 4.63 -3.01 -4.96
CA VAL A 55 3.76 -4.16 -4.72
C VAL A 55 2.72 -3.85 -3.65
N LEU A 56 3.11 -3.19 -2.55
CA LEU A 56 2.15 -2.79 -1.50
C LEU A 56 1.15 -1.74 -2.01
N ALA A 57 1.60 -0.78 -2.82
CA ALA A 57 0.72 0.22 -3.43
C ALA A 57 -0.31 -0.43 -4.36
N ALA A 58 0.12 -1.36 -5.21
CA ALA A 58 -0.76 -2.12 -6.09
C ALA A 58 -1.77 -2.95 -5.28
N ARG A 59 -1.31 -3.69 -4.27
CA ARG A 59 -2.18 -4.49 -3.40
C ARG A 59 -3.25 -3.66 -2.71
N ALA A 60 -2.90 -2.49 -2.19
CA ALA A 60 -3.88 -1.58 -1.58
C ALA A 60 -4.90 -1.06 -2.61
N ALA A 61 -4.48 -0.79 -3.85
CA ALA A 61 -5.38 -0.40 -4.94
C ALA A 61 -6.35 -1.52 -5.31
N ASP A 62 -5.85 -2.75 -5.49
CA ASP A 62 -6.65 -3.92 -5.86
C ASP A 62 -7.71 -4.23 -4.79
N LEU A 63 -7.32 -4.21 -3.51
CA LEU A 63 -8.24 -4.44 -2.39
C LEU A 63 -9.27 -3.31 -2.28
N ARG A 64 -8.90 -2.08 -2.60
CA ARG A 64 -9.84 -0.95 -2.61
C ARG A 64 -10.90 -1.13 -3.71
N GLU A 65 -10.49 -1.59 -4.88
CA GLU A 65 -11.38 -1.86 -6.01
C GLU A 65 -12.35 -3.00 -5.70
N GLN A 66 -11.92 -4.03 -4.97
CA GLN A 66 -12.81 -5.11 -4.50
C GLN A 66 -13.91 -4.62 -3.54
N LEU A 67 -13.68 -3.50 -2.84
CA LEU A 67 -14.68 -2.85 -1.98
C LEU A 67 -15.54 -1.84 -2.72
N GLU A 68 -15.28 -1.59 -4.01
CA GLU A 68 -16.12 -0.74 -4.84
C GLU A 68 -17.41 -1.51 -5.13
N PRO A 69 -18.59 -1.03 -4.69
CA PRO A 69 -19.83 -1.66 -5.08
C PRO A 69 -19.95 -1.54 -6.60
N ASP A 70 -20.19 -2.66 -7.27
CA ASP A 70 -20.35 -2.74 -8.72
C ASP A 70 -21.14 -1.54 -9.23
N ALA A 71 -20.55 -0.76 -10.14
CA ALA A 71 -21.23 0.29 -10.88
C ALA A 71 -22.20 -0.31 -11.93
N THR A 72 -22.91 -1.38 -11.57
CA THR A 72 -23.91 -2.05 -12.39
C THR A 72 -25.19 -2.17 -11.57
N SER A 73 -25.95 -1.07 -11.55
CA SER A 73 -27.41 -1.07 -11.38
C SER A 73 -28.08 -1.34 -12.72
#